data_AF-A0A9X2RHV0-F1
#
_entry.id   AF-A0A9X2RHV0-F1
#
_cell.length_a   1.000
_cell.length_b   1.000
_cell.length_c   1.000
_cell.angle_alpha   90.00
_cell.angle_beta   90.00
_cell.angle_gamma   90.00
#
_symmetry.space_group_name_H-M   'P 1'
#
loop_
_entity.id
_entity.type
_entity.pdbx_description
1 polymer ?
#
loop_
_entity_poly.entity_id
_entity_poly.type
_entity_poly.pdbx_seq_one_letter_code
_entity_poly.pdbx_strand_id
1 'polypeptide(L)'
;MEERLPQDIRGDRGEPLVVERYYDYALTGRSRVVRVLGQTLRRVVALLGLSLFFSPLLVLGLVTLDLPLRMLDGLVPLEAVAPSRFLSRGEGILGAALFVALLATRRWGSRRIGQTVLVSWLLTLAFAAMLVLDLAPELAAEDYPETRFITSVVLSWMAGHGAGVAVFDVTRGGNWWRAPFFGGLIGLGVQALIYFPAAYVGTSQPWLWWLAVSLFLALAGAAAFTLVYAGLRFIVPPRTGLGGR
;
A
#
# COMPACT_ATOMS: atom_id res chain seq x y z
N MET A 1 64.13 -36.97 -27.77
CA MET A 1 63.11 -37.80 -27.12
C MET A 1 63.14 -37.39 -25.66
N GLU A 2 62.29 -36.43 -25.29
CA GLU A 2 62.22 -35.90 -23.93
C GLU A 2 60.75 -35.83 -23.55
N GLU A 3 60.42 -36.70 -22.61
CA GLU A 3 59.10 -37.07 -22.13
C GLU A 3 58.63 -35.98 -21.14
N ARG A 4 57.69 -35.12 -21.58
CA ARG A 4 57.03 -34.14 -20.71
C ARG A 4 55.80 -34.77 -20.06
N LEU A 5 55.98 -35.31 -18.86
CA LEU A 5 54.93 -35.51 -17.85
C LEU A 5 54.67 -34.18 -17.08
N PRO A 6 53.64 -34.09 -16.22
CA PRO A 6 52.24 -33.98 -16.54
C PRO A 6 51.64 -32.66 -16.00
N GLN A 7 50.38 -32.42 -16.36
CA GLN A 7 49.50 -31.35 -15.89
C GLN A 7 49.61 -31.09 -14.39
N ASP A 8 50.25 -29.97 -14.05
CA ASP A 8 50.14 -29.38 -12.72
C ASP A 8 48.73 -28.79 -12.58
N ILE A 9 47.92 -29.50 -11.80
CA ILE A 9 46.64 -29.05 -11.28
C ILE A 9 46.94 -27.79 -10.49
N ARG A 10 46.79 -26.62 -11.13
CA ARG A 10 46.70 -25.34 -10.44
C ARG A 10 45.52 -25.43 -9.49
N GLY A 11 45.87 -25.77 -8.25
CA GLY A 11 45.01 -25.79 -7.10
C GLY A 11 44.21 -24.50 -7.03
N ASP A 12 42.91 -24.73 -7.07
CA ASP A 12 41.80 -23.85 -6.79
C ASP A 12 42.20 -22.79 -5.74
N ARG A 13 42.20 -21.52 -6.15
CA ARG A 13 42.56 -20.39 -5.28
C ARG A 13 41.49 -20.23 -4.22
N GLY A 14 41.68 -20.95 -3.12
CA GLY A 14 41.37 -20.57 -1.74
C GLY A 14 40.36 -19.45 -1.57
N GLU A 15 39.08 -19.77 -1.72
CA GLU A 15 38.08 -19.07 -0.91
C GLU A 15 38.20 -19.62 0.52
N PRO A 16 38.43 -18.77 1.53
CA PRO A 16 38.41 -19.23 2.91
C PRO A 16 37.04 -19.82 3.22
N LEU A 17 37.03 -21.13 3.47
CA LEU A 17 35.90 -21.86 4.03
C LEU A 17 35.34 -21.10 5.23
N VAL A 18 34.03 -20.97 5.23
CA VAL A 18 33.16 -20.37 6.24
C VAL A 18 33.44 -20.95 7.63
N VAL A 19 34.35 -20.34 8.41
CA VAL A 19 34.64 -20.70 9.81
C VAL A 19 34.16 -19.61 10.79
N GLU A 20 33.07 -18.91 10.45
CA GLU A 20 32.50 -17.87 11.33
C GLU A 20 31.17 -18.25 11.99
N ARG A 21 30.79 -19.55 11.94
CA ARG A 21 29.52 -20.05 12.52
C ARG A 21 29.62 -20.77 13.87
N TYR A 22 30.82 -20.92 14.45
CA TYR A 22 30.99 -21.70 15.68
C TYR A 22 31.36 -20.92 16.95
N TYR A 23 31.43 -19.59 16.91
CA TYR A 23 31.60 -18.75 18.11
C TYR A 23 30.28 -18.26 18.71
N ASP A 24 29.22 -19.07 18.66
CA ASP A 24 27.94 -18.81 19.38
C ASP A 24 27.83 -19.65 20.67
N TYR A 25 28.98 -20.14 21.17
CA TYR A 25 29.13 -20.90 22.42
C TYR A 25 29.58 -19.98 23.56
N ALA A 26 28.59 -19.36 24.22
CA ALA A 26 28.59 -18.90 25.63
C ALA A 26 27.54 -17.79 25.89
N LEU A 27 26.64 -17.52 24.94
CA LEU A 27 25.47 -16.71 25.25
C LEU A 27 24.57 -17.51 26.21
N THR A 28 24.60 -17.11 27.48
CA THR A 28 23.66 -17.60 28.50
C THR A 28 22.22 -17.52 27.96
N GLY A 29 21.34 -18.42 28.40
CA GLY A 29 19.92 -18.41 27.95
C GLY A 29 19.29 -17.01 28.08
N ARG A 30 19.69 -16.26 29.12
CA ARG A 30 19.32 -14.86 29.33
C ARG A 30 19.70 -13.94 28.17
N SER A 31 20.91 -14.00 27.64
CA SER A 31 21.33 -13.09 26.55
C SER A 31 20.66 -13.41 25.21
N ARG A 32 20.30 -14.69 24.97
CA ARG A 32 19.47 -15.06 23.81
C ARG A 32 18.06 -14.45 23.92
N VAL A 33 17.42 -14.58 25.08
CA VAL A 33 16.09 -14.01 25.33
C VAL A 33 16.12 -12.47 25.19
N VAL A 34 17.10 -11.80 25.80
CA VAL A 34 17.24 -10.33 25.68
C VAL A 34 17.45 -9.89 24.23
N ARG A 35 18.25 -10.62 23.46
CA ARG A 35 18.48 -10.33 22.03
C ARG A 35 17.18 -10.47 21.22
N VAL A 36 16.44 -11.57 21.40
CA VAL A 36 15.17 -11.81 20.70
C VAL A 36 14.13 -10.75 21.09
N LEU A 37 13.98 -10.46 22.39
CA LEU A 37 13.06 -9.44 22.88
C LEU A 37 13.41 -8.05 22.31
N GLY A 38 14.69 -7.67 22.32
CA GLY A 38 15.15 -6.40 21.76
C GLY A 38 15.01 -6.30 20.24
N GLN A 39 15.09 -7.42 19.50
CA GLN A 39 14.79 -7.45 18.07
C GLN A 39 13.29 -7.32 17.81
N THR A 40 12.45 -8.01 18.58
CA THR A 40 10.99 -7.94 18.47
C THR A 40 10.49 -6.54 18.80
N LEU A 41 10.94 -5.95 19.91
CA LEU A 41 10.56 -4.60 20.31
C LEU A 41 10.92 -3.57 19.22
N ARG A 42 12.14 -3.63 18.67
CA ARG A 42 12.54 -2.75 17.55
C ARG A 42 11.65 -2.91 16.31
N ARG A 43 11.18 -4.14 16.01
CA ARG A 43 10.25 -4.38 14.89
C ARG A 43 8.88 -3.78 15.16
N VAL A 44 8.36 -3.94 16.38
CA VAL A 44 7.07 -3.37 16.80
C VAL A 44 7.12 -1.86 16.77
N VAL A 45 8.15 -1.24 17.37
CA VAL A 45 8.32 0.23 17.35
C VAL A 45 8.43 0.76 15.93
N ALA A 46 9.20 0.09 15.05
CA ALA A 46 9.30 0.51 13.66
C ALA A 46 7.97 0.37 12.89
N LEU A 47 7.19 -0.68 13.16
CA LEU A 47 5.86 -0.87 12.58
C LEU A 47 4.90 0.23 13.06
N LEU A 48 4.82 0.46 14.38
CA LEU A 48 3.96 1.49 14.95
C LEU A 48 4.35 2.89 14.47
N GLY A 49 5.65 3.21 14.40
CA GLY A 49 6.11 4.49 13.88
C GLY A 49 5.71 4.72 12.42
N LEU A 50 5.85 3.69 11.57
CA LEU A 50 5.39 3.77 10.17
C LEU A 50 3.86 3.88 10.09
N SER A 51 3.12 3.17 10.93
CA SER A 51 1.66 3.21 10.94
C SER A 51 1.13 4.56 11.41
N LEU A 52 1.74 5.15 12.44
CA LEU A 52 1.41 6.50 12.91
C LEU A 52 1.72 7.57 11.87
N PHE A 53 2.74 7.36 11.02
CA PHE A 53 3.00 8.25 9.89
C PHE A 53 1.93 8.14 8.80
N PHE A 54 1.41 6.94 8.54
CA PHE A 54 0.45 6.69 7.46
C PHE A 54 -1.01 6.99 7.87
N SER A 55 -1.34 6.81 9.15
CA SER A 55 -2.71 6.98 9.67
C SER A 55 -3.31 8.38 9.45
N PRO A 56 -2.59 9.51 9.58
CA PRO A 56 -3.13 10.83 9.29
C PRO A 56 -3.67 10.99 7.88
N LEU A 57 -3.05 10.36 6.87
CA LEU A 57 -3.55 10.38 5.50
C LEU A 57 -4.88 9.62 5.38
N LEU A 58 -4.99 8.48 6.06
CA LEU A 58 -6.22 7.69 6.06
C LEU A 58 -7.35 8.38 6.84
N VAL A 59 -7.05 8.96 8.00
CA VAL A 59 -7.99 9.77 8.79
C VAL A 59 -8.48 10.96 7.98
N LEU A 60 -7.57 11.72 7.37
CA LEU A 60 -7.94 12.86 6.52
C LEU A 60 -8.78 12.40 5.32
N GLY A 61 -8.44 11.26 4.73
CA GLY A 61 -9.23 10.61 3.69
C GLY A 61 -10.66 10.33 4.13
N LEU A 62 -10.85 9.67 5.28
CA LEU A 62 -12.18 9.34 5.80
C LEU A 62 -13.00 10.57 6.20
N VAL A 63 -12.39 11.54 6.86
CA VAL A 63 -13.08 12.76 7.34
C VAL A 63 -13.50 13.69 6.20
N THR A 64 -12.93 13.52 5.00
CA THR A 64 -13.26 14.33 3.82
C THR A 64 -13.99 13.56 2.72
N LEU A 65 -14.60 12.41 3.07
CA LEU A 65 -15.36 11.57 2.13
C LEU A 65 -16.65 12.24 1.63
N ASP A 66 -17.19 13.17 2.39
CA ASP A 66 -18.39 13.96 2.07
C ASP A 66 -18.08 15.15 1.16
N LEU A 67 -16.82 15.56 1.07
CA LEU A 67 -16.43 16.73 0.28
C LEU A 67 -16.27 16.36 -1.21
N PRO A 68 -17.14 16.86 -2.12
CA PRO A 68 -17.09 16.48 -3.52
C PRO A 68 -15.84 17.02 -4.24
N LEU A 69 -15.27 16.20 -5.13
CA LEU A 69 -14.15 16.61 -5.99
C LEU A 69 -14.65 17.21 -7.32
N ARG A 70 -15.05 18.48 -7.29
CA ARG A 70 -15.63 19.19 -8.45
C ARG A 70 -14.67 19.51 -9.60
N MET A 71 -13.37 19.30 -9.42
CA MET A 71 -12.36 19.64 -10.43
C MET A 71 -12.51 18.84 -11.73
N LEU A 72 -13.22 17.71 -11.71
CA LEU A 72 -13.41 16.83 -12.86
C LEU A 72 -14.80 16.95 -13.49
N ASP A 73 -15.69 17.80 -12.96
CA ASP A 73 -17.06 17.92 -13.45
C ASP A 73 -17.12 18.43 -14.90
N GLY A 74 -16.14 19.24 -15.31
CA GLY A 74 -16.03 19.72 -16.69
C GLY A 74 -15.73 18.62 -17.73
N LEU A 75 -15.37 17.40 -17.31
CA LEU A 75 -15.14 16.28 -18.23
C LEU A 75 -16.42 15.66 -18.78
N VAL A 76 -17.56 15.88 -18.10
CA VAL A 76 -18.84 15.25 -18.47
C VAL A 76 -19.93 16.32 -18.50
N PRO A 77 -20.63 16.52 -19.63
CA PRO A 77 -21.61 17.60 -19.77
C PRO A 77 -22.92 17.34 -18.99
N LEU A 78 -23.17 16.09 -18.60
CA LEU A 78 -24.41 15.68 -17.93
C LEU A 78 -24.22 15.67 -16.42
N GLU A 79 -24.97 16.52 -15.71
CA GLU A 79 -24.87 16.67 -14.26
C GLU A 79 -25.13 15.35 -13.49
N ALA A 80 -26.06 14.53 -13.99
CA ALA A 80 -26.42 13.24 -13.39
C ALA A 80 -25.24 12.26 -13.27
N VAL A 81 -24.22 12.43 -14.10
CA VAL A 81 -23.06 11.55 -14.20
C VAL A 81 -21.74 12.29 -13.91
N ALA A 82 -21.83 13.50 -13.35
CA ALA A 82 -20.67 14.29 -12.96
C ALA A 82 -19.80 13.52 -11.94
N PRO A 83 -18.47 13.47 -12.12
CA PRO A 83 -17.55 12.81 -11.19
C PRO A 83 -17.75 13.20 -9.73
N SER A 84 -18.06 14.46 -9.42
CA SER A 84 -18.28 14.93 -8.04
C SER A 84 -19.43 14.23 -7.30
N ARG A 85 -20.33 13.53 -8.00
CA ARG A 85 -21.43 12.77 -7.38
C ARG A 85 -20.98 11.45 -6.75
N PHE A 86 -19.84 10.91 -7.17
CA PHE A 86 -19.29 9.68 -6.60
C PHE A 86 -17.86 9.83 -6.12
N LEU A 87 -17.12 10.83 -6.61
CA LEU A 87 -15.72 11.08 -6.31
C LEU A 87 -15.57 12.18 -5.27
N SER A 88 -15.02 11.84 -4.11
CA SER A 88 -14.74 12.79 -3.03
C SER A 88 -13.26 13.18 -2.95
N ARG A 89 -12.99 14.27 -2.23
CA ARG A 89 -11.61 14.64 -1.84
C ARG A 89 -10.98 13.53 -1.00
N GLY A 90 -11.78 12.90 -0.13
CA GLY A 90 -11.38 11.75 0.66
C GLY A 90 -10.84 10.61 -0.18
N GLU A 91 -11.56 10.21 -1.23
CA GLU A 91 -11.11 9.17 -2.16
C GLU A 91 -9.83 9.55 -2.91
N GLY A 92 -9.68 10.82 -3.30
CA GLY A 92 -8.43 11.33 -3.87
C GLY A 92 -7.24 11.18 -2.90
N ILE A 93 -7.44 11.48 -1.62
CA ILE A 93 -6.42 11.35 -0.57
C ILE A 93 -6.10 9.88 -0.28
N LEU A 94 -7.10 9.01 -0.23
CA LEU A 94 -6.90 7.56 -0.08
C LEU A 94 -6.14 6.99 -1.29
N GLY A 95 -6.44 7.43 -2.50
CA GLY A 95 -5.67 7.10 -3.71
C GLY A 95 -4.21 7.58 -3.62
N ALA A 96 -3.97 8.78 -3.09
CA ALA A 96 -2.61 9.26 -2.83
C ALA A 96 -1.90 8.42 -1.75
N ALA A 97 -2.62 7.98 -0.71
CA ALA A 97 -2.07 7.11 0.33
C ALA A 97 -1.62 5.75 -0.25
N LEU A 98 -2.37 5.18 -1.20
CA LEU A 98 -1.92 4.00 -1.96
C LEU A 98 -0.56 4.24 -2.61
N PHE A 99 -0.41 5.35 -3.34
CA PHE A 99 0.86 5.67 -4.01
C PHE A 99 2.03 5.87 -3.04
N VAL A 100 1.78 6.45 -1.87
CA VAL A 100 2.77 6.51 -0.77
C VAL A 100 3.12 5.10 -0.30
N ALA A 101 2.15 4.20 -0.14
CA ALA A 101 2.41 2.80 0.22
C ALA A 101 3.23 2.07 -0.86
N LEU A 102 3.02 2.34 -2.15
CA LEU A 102 3.84 1.77 -3.23
C LEU A 102 5.30 2.25 -3.16
N LEU A 103 5.53 3.57 -2.94
CA LEU A 103 6.88 4.11 -2.71
C LEU A 103 7.54 3.49 -1.47
N ALA A 104 6.78 3.38 -0.39
CA ALA A 104 7.25 2.76 0.84
C ALA A 104 7.62 1.28 0.61
N THR A 105 6.86 0.57 -0.21
CA THR A 105 7.11 -0.85 -0.54
C THR A 105 8.46 -1.04 -1.20
N ARG A 106 8.92 -0.09 -2.03
CA ARG A 106 10.27 -0.10 -2.61
C ARG A 106 11.38 -0.13 -1.55
N ARG A 107 11.23 0.66 -0.47
CA ARG A 107 12.23 0.81 0.60
C ARG A 107 12.15 -0.28 1.65
N TRP A 108 10.96 -0.68 2.05
CA TRP A 108 10.74 -1.53 3.23
C TRP A 108 10.26 -2.94 2.90
N GLY A 109 9.82 -3.20 1.66
CA GLY A 109 9.27 -4.47 1.20
C GLY A 109 7.77 -4.62 1.48
N SER A 110 7.09 -5.46 0.69
CA SER A 110 5.63 -5.69 0.75
C SER A 110 5.16 -6.17 2.11
N ARG A 111 5.85 -7.14 2.72
CA ARG A 111 5.43 -7.71 4.01
C ARG A 111 5.32 -6.64 5.09
N ARG A 112 6.31 -5.74 5.19
CA ARG A 112 6.32 -4.70 6.23
C ARG A 112 5.29 -3.61 5.92
N ILE A 113 5.18 -3.19 4.66
CA ILE A 113 4.22 -2.16 4.29
C ILE A 113 2.78 -2.65 4.32
N GLY A 114 2.51 -3.89 3.93
CA GLY A 114 1.20 -4.52 4.10
C GLY A 114 0.77 -4.55 5.56
N GLN A 115 1.67 -4.95 6.48
CA GLN A 115 1.40 -4.88 7.93
C GLN A 115 1.17 -3.43 8.41
N THR A 116 1.96 -2.48 7.90
CA THR A 116 1.83 -1.06 8.24
C THR A 116 0.46 -0.54 7.81
N VAL A 117 0.05 -0.80 6.57
CA VAL A 117 -1.26 -0.41 6.03
C VAL A 117 -2.40 -0.99 6.87
N LEU A 118 -2.35 -2.29 7.20
CA LEU A 118 -3.38 -2.93 8.02
C LEU A 118 -3.47 -2.30 9.42
N VAL A 119 -2.35 -2.12 10.10
CA VAL A 119 -2.32 -1.47 11.43
C VAL A 119 -2.80 -0.02 11.34
N SER A 120 -2.45 0.70 10.26
CA SER A 120 -2.91 2.09 10.04
C SER A 120 -4.41 2.16 9.85
N TRP A 121 -5.00 1.21 9.12
CA TRP A 121 -6.45 1.10 9.01
C TRP A 121 -7.11 0.83 10.36
N LEU A 122 -6.57 -0.09 11.17
CA LEU A 122 -7.10 -0.32 12.53
C LEU A 122 -7.05 0.93 13.41
N LEU A 123 -5.94 1.67 13.39
CA LEU A 123 -5.80 2.92 14.12
C LEU A 123 -6.79 3.99 13.61
N THR A 124 -6.94 4.08 12.29
CA THR A 124 -7.86 5.02 11.65
C THR A 124 -9.31 4.72 12.01
N LEU A 125 -9.72 3.45 11.97
CA LEU A 125 -11.07 3.02 12.34
C LEU A 125 -11.35 3.23 13.83
N ALA A 126 -10.37 2.95 14.71
CA ALA A 126 -10.50 3.23 16.12
C ALA A 126 -10.67 4.74 16.38
N PHE A 127 -9.88 5.58 15.70
CA PHE A 127 -9.99 7.03 15.80
C PHE A 127 -11.33 7.55 15.26
N ALA A 128 -11.78 7.07 14.09
CA ALA A 128 -13.07 7.43 13.53
C ALA A 128 -14.23 7.02 14.45
N ALA A 129 -14.16 5.82 15.07
CA ALA A 129 -15.15 5.40 16.05
C ALA A 129 -15.16 6.31 17.29
N MET A 130 -13.99 6.73 17.79
CA MET A 130 -13.90 7.70 18.89
C MET A 130 -14.54 9.04 18.50
N LEU A 131 -14.28 9.56 17.30
CA LEU A 131 -14.91 10.79 16.82
C LEU A 131 -16.43 10.67 16.73
N VAL A 132 -16.94 9.56 16.20
CA VAL A 132 -18.39 9.32 16.12
C VAL A 132 -19.00 9.22 17.51
N LEU A 133 -18.36 8.55 18.47
CA LEU A 133 -18.85 8.45 19.85
C LEU A 133 -18.85 9.80 20.58
N ASP A 134 -17.87 10.66 20.28
CA ASP A 134 -17.77 12.01 20.83
C ASP A 134 -18.87 12.93 20.27
N LEU A 135 -19.13 12.84 18.96
CA LEU A 135 -20.15 13.62 18.26
C LEU A 135 -21.58 13.04 18.40
N ALA A 136 -21.71 11.79 18.83
CA ALA A 136 -23.00 11.08 18.87
C ALA A 136 -24.13 11.82 19.59
N PRO A 137 -23.91 12.56 20.70
CA PRO A 137 -24.97 13.32 21.36
C PRO A 137 -25.51 14.51 20.55
N GLU A 138 -24.73 15.01 19.57
CA GLU A 138 -25.07 16.18 18.75
C GLU A 138 -25.69 15.79 17.40
N LEU A 139 -25.50 14.55 16.96
CA LEU A 139 -25.92 14.07 15.64
C LEU A 139 -27.37 13.57 15.64
N ALA A 140 -28.16 14.04 14.67
CA ALA A 140 -29.45 13.46 14.37
C ALA A 140 -29.30 12.09 13.67
N ALA A 141 -30.35 11.27 13.69
CA ALA A 141 -30.32 9.95 13.06
C ALA A 141 -30.02 10.01 11.54
N GLU A 142 -30.37 11.12 10.89
CA GLU A 142 -30.14 11.40 9.48
C GLU A 142 -28.71 11.84 9.14
N ASP A 143 -27.92 12.26 10.14
CA ASP A 143 -26.53 12.65 9.94
C ASP A 143 -25.59 11.42 9.86
N TYR A 144 -26.06 10.24 10.28
CA TYR A 144 -25.26 9.02 10.23
C TYR A 144 -25.18 8.50 8.80
N PRO A 145 -23.96 8.26 8.26
CA PRO A 145 -23.83 7.67 6.94
C PRO A 145 -24.37 6.23 6.94
N GLU A 146 -24.92 5.81 5.81
CA GLU A 146 -25.45 4.46 5.66
C GLU A 146 -24.36 3.42 5.94
N THR A 147 -24.63 2.44 6.82
CA THR A 147 -23.67 1.38 7.17
C THR A 147 -23.12 0.66 5.94
N ARG A 148 -23.97 0.44 4.94
CA ARG A 148 -23.60 -0.15 3.64
C ARG A 148 -22.52 0.67 2.93
N PHE A 149 -22.66 2.00 2.91
CA PHE A 149 -21.69 2.89 2.30
C PHE A 149 -20.35 2.83 3.04
N ILE A 150 -20.36 3.02 4.37
CA ILE A 150 -19.14 3.01 5.20
C ILE A 150 -18.36 1.70 5.04
N THR A 151 -19.06 0.57 5.17
CA THR A 151 -18.43 -0.76 5.05
C THR A 151 -17.86 -0.99 3.65
N SER A 152 -18.58 -0.57 2.61
CA SER A 152 -18.12 -0.66 1.21
C SER A 152 -16.85 0.17 0.98
N VAL A 153 -16.81 1.41 1.46
CA VAL A 153 -15.64 2.30 1.35
C VAL A 153 -14.44 1.70 2.08
N VAL A 154 -14.59 1.34 3.36
CA VAL A 154 -13.48 0.83 4.18
C VAL A 154 -12.92 -0.47 3.61
N LEU A 155 -13.77 -1.45 3.32
CA LEU A 155 -13.32 -2.76 2.84
C LEU A 155 -12.69 -2.68 1.45
N SER A 156 -13.27 -1.88 0.54
CA SER A 156 -12.74 -1.72 -0.81
C SER A 156 -11.36 -1.04 -0.81
N TRP A 157 -11.17 0.02 -0.02
CA TRP A 157 -9.88 0.70 0.08
C TRP A 157 -8.83 -0.14 0.80
N MET A 158 -9.19 -0.86 1.86
CA MET A 158 -8.32 -1.84 2.51
C MET A 158 -7.83 -2.92 1.53
N ALA A 159 -8.76 -3.50 0.77
CA ALA A 159 -8.45 -4.50 -0.25
C ALA A 159 -7.58 -3.92 -1.38
N GLY A 160 -7.91 -2.73 -1.87
CA GLY A 160 -7.15 -2.03 -2.91
C GLY A 160 -5.71 -1.74 -2.49
N HIS A 161 -5.50 -1.24 -1.27
CA HIS A 161 -4.15 -1.02 -0.73
C HIS A 161 -3.35 -2.32 -0.62
N GLY A 162 -3.96 -3.39 -0.10
CA GLY A 162 -3.33 -4.70 -0.01
C GLY A 162 -2.92 -5.25 -1.38
N ALA A 163 -3.85 -5.22 -2.34
CA ALA A 163 -3.62 -5.70 -3.70
C ALA A 163 -2.53 -4.90 -4.42
N GLY A 164 -2.56 -3.58 -4.33
CA GLY A 164 -1.55 -2.73 -4.97
C GLY A 164 -0.14 -2.98 -4.43
N VAL A 165 0.02 -3.09 -3.11
CA VAL A 165 1.31 -3.41 -2.47
C VAL A 165 1.82 -4.78 -2.89
N ALA A 166 0.93 -5.79 -2.95
CA ALA A 166 1.30 -7.13 -3.37
C ALA A 166 1.75 -7.17 -4.84
N VAL A 167 0.98 -6.57 -5.75
CA VAL A 167 1.28 -6.51 -7.19
C VAL A 167 2.58 -5.75 -7.45
N PHE A 168 2.81 -4.63 -6.76
CA PHE A 168 4.05 -3.87 -6.88
C PHE A 168 5.29 -4.72 -6.56
N ASP A 169 5.22 -5.54 -5.51
CA ASP A 169 6.34 -6.39 -5.09
C ASP A 169 6.61 -7.57 -6.02
N VAL A 170 5.56 -8.12 -6.64
CA VAL A 170 5.70 -9.16 -7.67
C VAL A 170 6.29 -8.59 -8.96
N THR A 171 5.93 -7.35 -9.33
CA THR A 171 6.26 -6.78 -10.64
C THR A 171 7.57 -5.98 -10.67
N ARG A 172 8.25 -5.75 -9.53
CA ARG A 172 9.47 -4.92 -9.45
C ARG A 172 10.75 -5.52 -10.01
N GLY A 173 10.76 -6.80 -10.38
CA GLY A 173 11.90 -7.46 -11.05
C GLY A 173 12.10 -7.09 -12.52
N GLY A 174 11.11 -6.43 -13.14
CA GLY A 174 11.16 -6.05 -14.55
C GLY A 174 11.61 -4.61 -14.79
N ASN A 175 11.09 -4.01 -15.88
CA ASN A 175 11.28 -2.59 -16.15
C ASN A 175 10.76 -1.73 -15.00
N TRP A 176 11.49 -0.66 -14.69
CA TRP A 176 11.25 0.20 -13.52
C TRP A 176 9.83 0.78 -13.43
N TRP A 177 9.14 0.94 -14.57
CA TRP A 177 7.79 1.50 -14.67
C TRP A 177 6.69 0.47 -14.36
N ARG A 178 6.99 -0.84 -14.48
CA ARG A 178 5.97 -1.90 -14.33
C ARG A 178 5.39 -1.92 -12.92
N ALA A 179 6.26 -1.87 -11.91
CA ALA A 179 5.84 -1.91 -10.52
C ALA A 179 4.89 -0.79 -10.10
N PRO A 180 5.25 0.51 -10.26
CA PRO A 180 4.33 1.60 -9.89
C PRO A 180 3.05 1.59 -10.73
N PHE A 181 3.13 1.29 -12.03
CA PHE A 181 1.98 1.28 -12.92
C PHE A 181 0.98 0.17 -12.55
N PHE A 182 1.43 -1.09 -12.52
CA PHE A 182 0.55 -2.23 -12.21
C PHE A 182 0.11 -2.23 -10.74
N GLY A 183 0.98 -1.84 -9.80
CA GLY A 183 0.59 -1.70 -8.40
C GLY A 183 -0.51 -0.65 -8.21
N GLY A 184 -0.38 0.52 -8.85
CA GLY A 184 -1.40 1.57 -8.82
C GLY A 184 -2.69 1.15 -9.50
N LEU A 185 -2.60 0.64 -10.74
CA LEU A 185 -3.76 0.24 -11.54
C LEU A 185 -4.56 -0.87 -10.88
N ILE A 186 -3.91 -1.93 -10.39
CA ILE A 186 -4.62 -3.04 -9.74
C ILE A 186 -5.15 -2.62 -8.37
N GLY A 187 -4.41 -1.83 -7.60
CA GLY A 187 -4.91 -1.37 -6.29
C GLY A 187 -6.17 -0.52 -6.42
N LEU A 188 -6.16 0.49 -7.29
CA LEU A 188 -7.34 1.34 -7.54
C LEU A 188 -8.46 0.56 -8.26
N GLY A 189 -8.10 -0.36 -9.17
CA GLY A 189 -9.08 -1.21 -9.85
C GLY A 189 -9.82 -2.15 -8.90
N VAL A 190 -9.11 -2.81 -7.97
CA VAL A 190 -9.70 -3.66 -6.93
C VAL A 190 -10.63 -2.83 -6.03
N GLN A 191 -10.22 -1.62 -5.65
CA GLN A 191 -11.07 -0.72 -4.89
C GLN A 191 -12.38 -0.44 -5.64
N ALA A 192 -12.30 0.02 -6.90
CA ALA A 192 -13.48 0.38 -7.67
C ALA A 192 -14.42 -0.82 -7.90
N LEU A 193 -13.85 -1.98 -8.25
CA LEU A 193 -14.61 -3.21 -8.51
C LEU A 193 -15.31 -3.77 -7.27
N ILE A 194 -14.82 -3.48 -6.07
CA ILE A 194 -15.50 -3.86 -4.82
C ILE A 194 -16.51 -2.77 -4.42
N TYR A 195 -16.07 -1.51 -4.43
CA TYR A 195 -16.84 -0.38 -3.92
C TYR A 195 -18.17 -0.18 -4.66
N PHE A 196 -18.14 -0.05 -5.99
CA PHE A 196 -19.33 0.31 -6.74
C PHE A 196 -20.45 -0.74 -6.65
N PRO A 197 -20.16 -2.05 -6.82
CA PRO A 197 -21.18 -3.06 -6.63
C PRO A 197 -21.69 -3.11 -5.18
N ALA A 198 -20.78 -3.07 -4.20
CA ALA A 198 -21.13 -3.16 -2.79
C ALA A 198 -22.01 -1.97 -2.35
N ALA A 199 -21.70 -0.75 -2.78
CA ALA A 199 -22.45 0.45 -2.40
C ALA A 199 -23.75 0.64 -3.20
N TYR A 200 -23.76 0.36 -4.51
CA TYR A 200 -24.83 0.84 -5.40
C TYR A 200 -25.68 -0.22 -6.08
N VAL A 201 -25.37 -1.52 -5.99
CA VAL A 201 -26.26 -2.56 -6.55
C VAL A 201 -27.66 -2.46 -5.93
N GLY A 202 -28.69 -2.48 -6.78
CA GLY A 202 -30.09 -2.32 -6.38
C GLY A 202 -30.55 -0.88 -6.17
N THR A 203 -29.68 0.11 -6.38
CA THR A 203 -30.06 1.54 -6.36
C THR A 203 -30.42 2.03 -7.75
N SER A 204 -31.08 3.18 -7.85
CA SER A 204 -31.39 3.87 -9.11
C SER A 204 -30.23 4.71 -9.66
N GLN A 205 -29.06 4.68 -9.02
CA GLN A 205 -27.90 5.48 -9.41
C GLN A 205 -27.20 4.88 -10.64
N PRO A 206 -26.59 5.71 -11.51
CA PRO A 206 -25.88 5.26 -12.71
C PRO A 206 -24.47 4.68 -12.40
N TRP A 207 -24.40 3.77 -11.43
CA TRP A 207 -23.13 3.31 -10.83
C TRP A 207 -22.20 2.59 -11.81
N LEU A 208 -22.72 1.94 -12.85
CA LEU A 208 -21.89 1.31 -13.90
C LEU A 208 -21.08 2.35 -14.68
N TRP A 209 -21.68 3.52 -14.94
CA TRP A 209 -20.98 4.62 -15.58
C TRP A 209 -19.91 5.19 -14.64
N TRP A 210 -20.26 5.41 -13.37
CA TRP A 210 -19.30 5.88 -12.36
C TRP A 210 -18.12 4.90 -12.19
N LEU A 211 -18.39 3.59 -12.19
CA LEU A 211 -17.35 2.55 -12.20
C LEU A 211 -16.43 2.69 -13.41
N ALA A 212 -16.98 2.85 -14.61
CA ALA A 212 -16.19 3.00 -15.84
C ALA A 212 -15.29 4.25 -15.77
N VAL A 213 -15.83 5.38 -15.31
CA VAL A 213 -15.06 6.62 -15.10
C VAL A 213 -13.98 6.41 -14.04
N SER A 214 -14.30 5.73 -12.93
CA SER A 214 -13.34 5.43 -11.87
C SER A 214 -12.19 4.54 -12.35
N LEU A 215 -12.45 3.55 -13.20
CA LEU A 215 -11.42 2.70 -13.81
C LEU A 215 -10.54 3.50 -14.78
N PHE A 216 -11.12 4.43 -15.53
CA PHE A 216 -10.35 5.35 -16.37
C PHE A 216 -9.45 6.27 -15.53
N LEU A 217 -9.97 6.83 -14.43
CA LEU A 217 -9.19 7.64 -13.49
C LEU A 217 -8.09 6.81 -12.80
N ALA A 218 -8.34 5.53 -12.50
CA ALA A 218 -7.33 4.62 -11.98
C ALA A 218 -6.17 4.42 -12.96
N LEU A 219 -6.48 4.24 -14.26
CA LEU A 219 -5.48 4.15 -15.32
C LEU A 219 -4.66 5.44 -15.45
N ALA A 220 -5.34 6.59 -15.52
CA ALA A 220 -4.70 7.90 -15.61
C ALA A 220 -3.82 8.20 -14.39
N GLY A 221 -4.34 7.92 -13.19
CA GLY A 221 -3.63 8.09 -11.92
C GLY A 221 -2.39 7.19 -11.81
N ALA A 222 -2.50 5.92 -12.21
CA ALA A 222 -1.36 5.00 -12.22
C ALA A 222 -0.28 5.43 -13.23
N ALA A 223 -0.67 5.93 -14.41
CA ALA A 223 0.26 6.49 -15.39
C ALA A 223 0.95 7.75 -14.85
N ALA A 224 0.19 8.69 -14.27
CA ALA A 224 0.73 9.91 -13.67
C ALA A 224 1.70 9.60 -12.51
N PHE A 225 1.31 8.69 -11.61
CA PHE A 225 2.17 8.25 -10.51
C PHE A 225 3.46 7.58 -11.00
N THR A 226 3.42 6.87 -12.13
CA THR A 226 4.63 6.27 -12.71
C THR A 226 5.67 7.34 -13.06
N LEU A 227 5.25 8.53 -13.52
CA LEU A 227 6.14 9.66 -13.77
C LEU A 227 6.72 10.23 -12.47
N VAL A 228 5.90 10.41 -11.44
CA VAL A 228 6.34 10.86 -10.10
C VAL A 228 7.35 9.87 -9.51
N TYR A 229 7.05 8.57 -9.61
CA TYR A 229 7.93 7.50 -9.17
C TYR A 229 9.28 7.53 -9.90
N ALA A 230 9.29 7.85 -11.21
CA ALA A 230 10.52 7.95 -11.98
C ALA A 230 11.48 9.00 -11.40
N GLY A 231 10.96 10.14 -10.92
CA GLY A 231 11.76 11.17 -10.25
C GLY A 231 12.21 10.76 -8.84
N LEU A 232 11.33 10.12 -8.06
CA LEU A 232 11.62 9.76 -6.67
C LEU A 232 12.48 8.50 -6.50
N ARG A 233 12.59 7.65 -7.52
CA ARG A 233 13.29 6.36 -7.42
C ARG A 233 14.77 6.46 -7.03
N PHE A 234 15.39 7.63 -7.26
CA PHE A 234 16.79 7.90 -6.91
C PHE A 234 16.96 8.24 -5.43
N ILE A 235 15.91 8.77 -4.79
CA ILE A 235 15.90 9.13 -3.37
C ILE A 235 15.53 7.91 -2.51
N VAL A 236 14.70 7.03 -3.05
CA VAL A 236 14.19 5.84 -2.33
C VAL A 236 14.99 4.60 -2.73
N PRO A 237 15.95 4.13 -1.89
CA PRO A 237 16.78 2.98 -2.22
C PRO A 237 15.92 1.71 -2.33
N PRO A 238 16.15 0.86 -3.33
CA PRO A 238 15.45 -0.41 -3.46
C PRO A 238 15.93 -1.40 -2.38
N ARG A 239 15.00 -2.18 -1.84
CA ARG A 239 15.32 -3.46 -1.19
C ARG A 239 15.13 -4.61 -2.15
N THR A 240 15.81 -5.74 -1.90
CA THR A 240 15.56 -6.97 -2.64
C THR A 240 14.11 -7.44 -2.48
N GLY A 241 13.53 -8.01 -3.53
CA GLY A 241 12.14 -8.43 -3.58
C GLY A 241 11.84 -9.76 -4.21
N LEU A 242 10.57 -10.17 -4.11
CA LEU A 242 10.08 -11.43 -4.67
C LEU A 242 10.30 -11.50 -6.19
N GLY A 243 10.22 -10.37 -6.90
CA GLY A 243 10.42 -10.30 -8.34
C GLY A 243 11.86 -10.47 -8.84
N GLY A 244 12.88 -10.54 -7.97
CA GLY A 244 14.27 -10.70 -8.38
C GLY A 244 14.97 -9.38 -8.75
N ARG A 245 15.60 -8.79 -7.73
CA ARG A 245 16.77 -7.88 -7.66
C ARG A 245 16.66 -7.08 -6.37
#